data_AF-A0A3N5N1Z9-F1
#
_entry.id   AF-A0A3N5N1Z9-F1
#
_cell.length_a   1.000
_cell.length_b   1.000
_cell.length_c   1.000
_cell.angle_alpha   90.00
_cell.angle_beta   90.00
_cell.angle_gamma   90.00
#
_symmetry.space_group_name_H-M   'P 1'
#
loop_
_entity.id
_entity.type
_entity.pdbx_description
1 polymer ?
#
loop_
_entity_poly.entity_id
_entity_poly.type
_entity_poly.pdbx_seq_one_letter_code
_entity_poly.pdbx_strand_id
1 'polypeptide(L)'
;MRSEVLRRLKLAAGLAAACAGAVLGADPASAQRIDNAVAVFAALDKVTAKISRLEVPLNQTATFGALKITPRVCYSRAPTEPPKTTSFVEVEETQLDGKEKRIFSGWMFADSPGLNAVEHPVFDVWLTDCSQPQRQVGPRPVQGGGPAASEPSPPSEGELSPRRRRVPR
;
A
#
# COMPACT_ATOMS: atom_id res chain seq x y z
N MET A 1 -72.19 9.89 -10.99
CA MET A 1 -70.98 10.46 -11.63
C MET A 1 -69.89 10.90 -10.65
N ARG A 2 -70.18 11.45 -9.47
CA ARG A 2 -69.16 11.87 -8.47
C ARG A 2 -68.51 10.74 -7.66
N SER A 3 -69.14 9.56 -7.52
CA SER A 3 -68.61 8.45 -6.69
C SER A 3 -67.60 7.54 -7.40
N GLU A 4 -67.66 7.42 -8.73
CA GLU A 4 -66.74 6.60 -9.54
C GLU A 4 -65.32 7.19 -9.57
N VAL A 5 -65.20 8.52 -9.51
CA VAL A 5 -63.91 9.25 -9.52
C VAL A 5 -63.16 9.03 -8.20
N LEU A 6 -63.87 9.01 -7.06
CA LEU A 6 -63.25 8.76 -5.75
C LEU A 6 -62.75 7.32 -5.58
N ARG A 7 -63.36 6.35 -6.26
CA ARG A 7 -62.97 4.94 -6.17
C ARG A 7 -61.69 4.66 -6.94
N ARG A 8 -61.49 5.33 -8.08
CA ARG A 8 -60.25 5.27 -8.89
C ARG A 8 -59.06 5.97 -8.22
N LEU A 9 -59.30 7.04 -7.45
CA LEU A 9 -58.23 7.71 -6.68
C LEU A 9 -57.66 6.82 -5.56
N LYS A 10 -58.52 6.02 -4.89
CA LYS A 10 -58.08 5.14 -3.79
C LYS A 10 -57.27 3.92 -4.27
N LEU A 11 -57.50 3.44 -5.48
CA LEU A 11 -56.70 2.35 -6.07
C LEU A 11 -55.30 2.80 -6.52
N ALA A 12 -55.15 4.04 -7.00
CA ALA A 12 -53.84 4.60 -7.37
C ALA A 12 -52.95 4.88 -6.14
N ALA A 13 -53.56 5.26 -5.01
CA ALA A 13 -52.84 5.53 -3.77
C ALA A 13 -52.32 4.25 -3.07
N GLY A 14 -52.98 3.10 -3.28
CA GLY A 14 -52.56 1.82 -2.70
C GLY A 14 -51.32 1.22 -3.37
N LEU A 15 -51.18 1.38 -4.69
CA LEU A 15 -50.01 0.84 -5.42
C LEU A 15 -48.75 1.71 -5.28
N ALA A 16 -48.92 3.03 -5.09
CA ALA A 16 -47.79 3.95 -4.91
C ALA A 16 -47.11 3.80 -3.54
N ALA A 17 -47.83 3.34 -2.52
CA ALA A 17 -47.28 3.15 -1.18
C ALA A 17 -46.42 1.87 -1.03
N ALA A 18 -46.64 0.86 -1.87
CA ALA A 18 -45.87 -0.40 -1.81
C ALA A 18 -44.46 -0.29 -2.43
N CYS A 19 -44.25 0.60 -3.40
CA CYS A 19 -42.93 0.81 -4.01
C CYS A 19 -42.01 1.74 -3.20
N ALA A 20 -42.55 2.50 -2.24
CA ALA A 20 -41.76 3.44 -1.43
C ALA A 20 -41.04 2.77 -0.24
N GLY A 21 -41.39 1.53 0.12
CA GLY A 21 -40.84 0.83 1.29
C GLY A 21 -39.57 0.01 1.04
N ALA A 22 -39.19 -0.24 -0.21
CA ALA A 22 -38.13 -1.21 -0.55
C ALA A 22 -36.71 -0.62 -0.68
N VAL A 23 -36.47 0.65 -0.30
CA VAL A 23 -35.21 1.35 -0.57
C VAL A 23 -34.29 1.47 0.67
N LEU A 24 -34.69 0.98 1.85
CA LEU A 24 -33.98 1.26 3.12
C LEU A 24 -33.01 0.16 3.60
N GLY A 25 -32.59 -0.78 2.74
CA GLY A 25 -31.77 -1.94 3.15
C GLY A 25 -30.51 -2.21 2.32
N ALA A 26 -29.93 -1.20 1.66
CA ALA A 26 -28.64 -1.38 0.99
C ALA A 26 -27.50 -1.24 2.01
N ASP A 27 -27.09 -2.36 2.63
CA ASP A 27 -25.83 -2.39 3.37
C ASP A 27 -24.67 -2.04 2.42
N PRO A 28 -23.77 -1.13 2.81
CA PRO A 28 -22.59 -0.84 2.01
C PRO A 28 -21.72 -2.10 1.95
N ALA A 29 -21.56 -2.66 0.75
CA ALA A 29 -20.58 -3.71 0.51
C ALA A 29 -19.17 -3.15 0.77
N SER A 30 -18.61 -3.44 1.94
CA SER A 30 -17.25 -3.04 2.29
C SER A 30 -16.28 -3.97 1.57
N ALA A 31 -15.77 -3.54 0.42
CA ALA A 31 -14.68 -4.22 -0.27
C ALA A 31 -13.39 -3.98 0.54
N GLN A 32 -13.19 -4.80 1.57
CA GLN A 32 -12.10 -4.68 2.53
C GLN A 32 -10.77 -5.05 1.84
N ARG A 33 -9.87 -4.08 1.74
CA ARG A 33 -8.50 -4.32 1.27
C ARG A 33 -7.68 -4.99 2.39
N ILE A 34 -6.87 -5.98 2.04
CA ILE A 34 -5.99 -6.66 2.98
C ILE A 34 -4.58 -6.09 2.82
N ASP A 35 -4.03 -5.56 3.91
CA ASP A 35 -2.65 -5.06 3.95
C ASP A 35 -1.70 -6.22 4.24
N ASN A 36 -0.61 -6.33 3.49
CA ASN A 36 0.33 -7.44 3.58
C ASN A 36 1.73 -6.94 3.91
N ALA A 37 2.50 -7.71 4.68
CA ALA A 37 3.87 -7.35 5.05
C ALA A 37 4.92 -7.75 4.01
N VAL A 38 4.59 -8.65 3.08
CA VAL A 38 5.53 -9.13 2.06
C VAL A 38 4.91 -8.96 0.68
N ALA A 39 5.72 -8.45 -0.25
CA ALA A 39 5.42 -8.41 -1.67
C ALA A 39 6.19 -9.51 -2.40
N VAL A 40 5.52 -10.23 -3.28
CA VAL A 40 6.09 -11.34 -4.04
C VAL A 40 6.22 -10.93 -5.50
N PHE A 41 7.45 -10.88 -5.98
CA PHE A 41 7.78 -10.51 -7.35
C PHE A 41 8.23 -11.73 -8.14
N ALA A 42 7.96 -11.71 -9.44
CA ALA A 42 8.70 -12.52 -10.39
C ALA A 42 9.75 -11.62 -11.05
N ALA A 43 10.96 -12.16 -11.16
CA ALA A 43 12.09 -11.51 -11.80
C ALA A 43 12.64 -12.42 -12.89
N LEU A 44 12.56 -11.97 -14.14
CA LEU A 44 13.11 -12.64 -15.31
C LEU A 44 14.48 -12.08 -15.62
N ASP A 45 15.47 -12.96 -15.78
CA ASP A 45 16.71 -12.64 -16.47
C ASP A 45 16.55 -13.00 -17.95
N LYS A 46 16.54 -11.97 -18.82
CA LYS A 46 16.38 -12.11 -20.27
C LYS A 46 17.59 -12.77 -20.93
N VAL A 47 18.76 -12.76 -20.30
CA VAL A 47 20.00 -13.39 -20.82
C VAL A 47 19.98 -14.89 -20.57
N THR A 48 19.59 -15.30 -19.36
CA THR A 48 19.56 -16.72 -18.97
C THR A 48 18.18 -17.38 -19.14
N ALA A 49 17.16 -16.60 -19.51
CA ALA A 49 15.76 -17.02 -19.62
C ALA A 49 15.20 -17.64 -18.32
N LYS A 50 15.76 -17.28 -17.16
CA LYS A 50 15.35 -17.82 -15.85
C LYS A 50 14.44 -16.84 -15.12
N ILE A 51 13.30 -17.35 -14.66
CA ILE A 51 12.38 -16.62 -13.76
C ILE A 51 12.65 -17.05 -12.32
N SER A 52 12.84 -16.06 -11.44
CA SER A 52 13.03 -16.26 -10.01
C SER A 52 11.89 -15.59 -9.24
N ARG A 53 11.41 -16.25 -8.19
CA ARG A 53 10.46 -15.66 -7.22
C ARG A 53 11.25 -14.92 -6.14
N LEU A 54 10.90 -13.66 -5.90
CA LEU A 54 11.50 -12.81 -4.89
C LEU A 54 10.43 -12.43 -3.87
N GLU A 55 10.58 -12.89 -2.63
CA GLU A 55 9.73 -12.48 -1.52
C GLU A 55 10.44 -11.35 -0.77
N VAL A 56 9.85 -10.16 -0.79
CA VAL A 56 10.47 -8.95 -0.28
C VAL A 56 9.58 -8.34 0.79
N PRO A 57 10.03 -8.28 2.05
CA PRO A 57 9.30 -7.56 3.09
C PRO A 57 9.18 -6.07 2.76
N LEU A 58 8.09 -5.46 3.20
CA LEU A 58 7.89 -4.02 3.00
C LEU A 58 9.03 -3.20 3.60
N ASN A 59 9.43 -2.15 2.87
CA ASN A 59 10.53 -1.25 3.19
C ASN A 59 11.91 -1.90 3.27
N GLN A 60 12.04 -3.16 2.86
CA GLN A 60 13.33 -3.80 2.64
C GLN A 60 13.66 -3.82 1.17
N THR A 61 14.95 -3.87 0.86
CA THR A 61 15.43 -3.91 -0.51
C THR A 61 15.93 -5.31 -0.83
N ALA A 62 15.37 -5.92 -1.87
CA ALA A 62 15.92 -7.12 -2.46
C ALA A 62 16.74 -6.76 -3.70
N THR A 63 17.83 -7.49 -3.93
CA THR A 63 18.69 -7.30 -5.10
C THR A 63 18.53 -8.45 -6.08
N PHE A 64 18.35 -8.11 -7.35
CA PHE A 64 18.30 -9.06 -8.46
C PHE A 64 19.13 -8.53 -9.63
N GLY A 65 20.29 -9.15 -9.88
CA GLY A 65 21.25 -8.64 -10.86
C GLY A 65 21.71 -7.23 -10.48
N ALA A 66 21.47 -6.26 -11.37
CA ALA A 66 21.76 -4.85 -11.15
C ALA A 66 20.59 -4.08 -10.50
N LEU A 67 19.42 -4.70 -10.34
CA LEU A 67 18.23 -4.05 -9.83
C LEU A 67 18.10 -4.21 -8.31
N LYS A 68 17.70 -3.12 -7.65
CA LYS A 68 17.31 -3.04 -6.25
C LYS A 68 15.83 -2.73 -6.18
N ILE A 69 15.05 -3.66 -5.62
CA ILE A 69 13.59 -3.59 -5.57
C ILE A 69 13.16 -3.34 -4.14
N THR A 70 12.42 -2.26 -3.92
CA THR A 70 11.94 -1.85 -2.59
C THR A 70 10.42 -1.64 -2.62
N PRO A 71 9.62 -2.63 -2.18
CA PRO A 71 8.18 -2.46 -2.03
C PRO A 71 7.87 -1.58 -0.82
N ARG A 72 6.99 -0.58 -0.99
CA ARG A 72 6.54 0.29 0.11
C ARG A 72 5.24 -0.20 0.75
N VAL A 73 4.32 -0.67 -0.09
CA VAL A 73 3.02 -1.16 0.32
C VAL A 73 2.63 -2.35 -0.55
N CYS A 74 1.85 -3.29 -0.02
CA CYS A 74 1.33 -4.42 -0.77
C CYS A 74 -0.10 -4.72 -0.30
N TYR A 75 -1.05 -4.68 -1.23
CA TYR A 75 -2.46 -4.88 -0.97
C TYR A 75 -2.99 -6.07 -1.75
N SER A 76 -3.78 -6.91 -1.10
CA SER A 76 -4.52 -8.01 -1.72
C SER A 76 -6.00 -7.96 -1.37
N ARG A 77 -6.78 -8.86 -1.97
CA ARG A 77 -8.23 -9.02 -1.75
C ARG A 77 -8.53 -10.37 -1.12
N ALA A 78 -9.71 -10.47 -0.51
CA ALA A 78 -10.20 -11.75 -0.04
C ALA A 78 -10.42 -12.72 -1.22
N PRO A 79 -10.24 -14.04 -1.04
CA PRO A 79 -10.44 -15.02 -2.11
C PRO A 79 -11.86 -15.10 -2.68
N THR A 80 -12.84 -14.52 -1.98
CA THR A 80 -14.25 -14.46 -2.41
C THR A 80 -14.53 -13.33 -3.41
N GLU A 81 -13.60 -12.39 -3.57
CA GLU A 81 -13.68 -11.28 -4.52
C GLU A 81 -12.76 -11.53 -5.72
N PRO A 82 -12.97 -10.85 -6.87
CA PRO A 82 -12.01 -10.88 -7.97
C PRO A 82 -10.60 -10.51 -7.48
N PRO A 83 -9.56 -11.25 -7.90
CA PRO A 83 -8.20 -10.95 -7.48
C PRO A 83 -7.84 -9.54 -7.94
N LYS A 84 -7.31 -8.77 -7.00
CA LYS A 84 -6.80 -7.42 -7.24
C LYS A 84 -5.65 -7.16 -6.30
N THR A 85 -4.46 -7.58 -6.74
CA THR A 85 -3.24 -7.42 -5.96
C THR A 85 -2.39 -6.28 -6.52
N THR A 86 -2.05 -5.31 -5.67
CA THR A 86 -1.34 -4.10 -6.09
C THR A 86 -0.27 -3.72 -5.08
N SER A 87 0.88 -3.23 -5.55
CA SER A 87 1.98 -2.79 -4.70
C SER A 87 2.59 -1.49 -5.24
N PHE A 88 2.94 -0.55 -4.36
CA PHE A 88 3.78 0.58 -4.75
C PHE A 88 5.23 0.19 -4.56
N VAL A 89 6.02 0.31 -5.62
CA VAL A 89 7.39 -0.20 -5.69
C VAL A 89 8.32 0.88 -6.22
N GLU A 90 9.45 1.01 -5.55
CA GLU A 90 10.60 1.78 -6.02
C GLU A 90 11.65 0.80 -6.52
N VAL A 91 12.14 1.01 -7.75
CA VAL A 91 13.22 0.20 -8.33
C VAL A 91 14.37 1.08 -8.77
N GLU A 92 15.55 0.70 -8.30
CA GLU A 92 16.81 1.37 -8.58
C GLU A 92 17.73 0.42 -9.34
N GLU A 93 18.49 0.97 -10.27
CA GLU A 93 19.52 0.27 -11.03
C GLU A 93 20.89 0.70 -10.53
N THR A 94 21.76 -0.27 -10.30
CA THR A 94 23.18 -0.05 -10.03
C THR A 94 23.93 0.04 -11.35
N GLN A 95 24.42 1.23 -11.68
CA GLN A 95 25.18 1.48 -12.92
C GLN A 95 26.60 0.91 -12.85
N LEU A 96 27.26 0.87 -14.00
CA LEU A 96 28.66 0.41 -14.13
C LEU A 96 29.66 1.24 -13.30
N ASP A 97 29.36 2.50 -13.04
CA ASP A 97 30.15 3.39 -12.19
C ASP A 97 29.82 3.26 -10.68
N GLY A 98 28.95 2.31 -10.34
CA GLY A 98 28.49 2.04 -8.98
C GLY A 98 27.42 2.98 -8.45
N LYS A 99 26.94 3.95 -9.26
CA LYS A 99 25.85 4.85 -8.83
C LYS A 99 24.50 4.16 -8.91
N GLU A 100 23.64 4.51 -7.97
CA GLU A 100 22.26 4.02 -7.91
C GLU A 100 21.34 5.05 -8.56
N LYS A 101 20.61 4.63 -9.60
CA LYS A 101 19.64 5.48 -10.30
C LYS A 101 18.26 4.87 -10.18
N ARG A 102 17.28 5.66 -9.73
CA ARG A 102 15.89 5.23 -9.74
C ARG A 102 15.36 5.16 -11.16
N ILE A 103 14.99 3.96 -11.59
CA ILE A 103 14.45 3.69 -12.93
C ILE A 103 12.93 3.58 -12.92
N PHE A 104 12.34 3.24 -11.78
CA PHE A 104 10.89 3.10 -11.63
C PHE A 104 10.44 3.50 -10.23
N SER A 105 9.26 4.12 -10.18
CA SER A 105 8.57 4.45 -8.94
C SER A 105 7.08 4.53 -9.26
N GLY A 106 6.32 3.51 -8.86
CA GLY A 106 4.92 3.44 -9.25
C GLY A 106 4.17 2.25 -8.70
N TRP A 107 2.89 2.18 -9.06
CA TRP A 107 2.01 1.07 -8.72
C TRP A 107 2.16 -0.07 -9.72
N MET A 108 2.44 -1.27 -9.21
CA MET A 108 2.41 -2.52 -9.96
C MET A 108 1.12 -3.29 -9.68
N PHE A 109 0.66 -4.07 -10.66
CA PHE A 109 -0.59 -4.83 -10.61
C PHE A 109 -0.32 -6.30 -10.96
N ALA A 110 -0.65 -7.22 -10.05
CA ALA A 110 -0.42 -8.64 -10.28
C ALA A 110 -1.31 -9.22 -11.39
N ASP A 111 -2.55 -8.75 -11.49
CA ASP A 111 -3.52 -9.23 -12.49
C ASP A 111 -3.29 -8.62 -13.87
N SER A 112 -2.49 -7.56 -13.96
CA SER A 112 -2.12 -6.93 -15.23
C SER A 112 -0.66 -6.47 -15.20
N PRO A 113 0.30 -7.42 -15.21
CA PRO A 113 1.72 -7.10 -15.13
C PRO A 113 2.17 -6.14 -16.23
N GLY A 114 1.68 -6.33 -17.46
CA GLY A 114 2.05 -5.50 -18.62
C GLY A 114 1.60 -4.03 -18.55
N LEU A 115 0.81 -3.63 -17.55
CA LEU A 115 0.38 -2.24 -17.40
C LEU A 115 1.46 -1.37 -16.72
N ASN A 116 2.14 -1.92 -15.70
CA ASN A 116 3.13 -1.20 -14.90
C ASN A 116 4.19 -2.17 -14.32
N ALA A 117 4.81 -2.98 -15.17
CA ALA A 117 6.00 -3.74 -14.82
C ALA A 117 7.27 -2.93 -15.08
N VAL A 118 8.38 -3.34 -14.46
CA VAL A 118 9.70 -2.85 -14.83
C VAL A 118 10.23 -3.71 -15.96
N GLU A 119 10.33 -3.10 -17.13
CA GLU A 119 10.95 -3.67 -18.33
C GLU A 119 12.34 -3.07 -18.48
N HIS A 120 13.37 -3.81 -18.04
CA HIS A 120 14.76 -3.39 -18.20
C HIS A 120 15.42 -4.22 -19.32
N PRO A 121 16.43 -3.70 -20.04
CA PRO A 121 17.01 -4.38 -21.21
C PRO A 121 17.51 -5.80 -20.92
N VAL A 122 17.93 -6.06 -19.68
CA VAL A 122 18.50 -7.35 -19.22
C VAL A 122 17.58 -8.10 -18.27
N PHE A 123 16.75 -7.39 -17.49
CA PHE A 123 15.97 -7.97 -16.40
C PHE A 123 14.55 -7.45 -16.46
N ASP A 124 13.55 -8.26 -16.13
CA ASP A 124 12.18 -7.78 -15.94
C ASP A 124 11.70 -8.11 -14.55
N VAL A 125 10.96 -7.20 -13.94
CA VAL A 125 10.40 -7.40 -12.61
C VAL A 125 8.95 -6.95 -12.58
N TRP A 126 8.09 -7.85 -12.10
CA TRP A 126 6.68 -7.56 -11.92
C TRP A 126 6.13 -8.20 -10.64
N LEU A 127 5.10 -7.56 -10.09
CA LEU A 127 4.37 -8.09 -8.94
C LEU A 127 3.60 -9.34 -9.35
N THR A 128 3.62 -10.36 -8.50
CA THR A 128 2.84 -11.59 -8.69
C THR A 128 1.85 -11.83 -7.57
N ASP A 129 2.22 -11.50 -6.33
CA ASP A 129 1.32 -11.66 -5.19
C ASP A 129 1.74 -10.79 -4.00
N CYS A 130 0.90 -10.72 -2.96
CA CYS A 130 1.24 -10.23 -1.64
C CYS A 130 1.01 -11.33 -0.61
N SER A 131 1.92 -11.51 0.35
CA SER A 131 1.81 -12.53 1.38
C SER A 131 1.97 -11.94 2.78
N GLN A 132 1.64 -12.75 3.79
CA GLN A 132 1.68 -12.34 5.20
C GLN A 132 0.71 -11.18 5.52
N PRO A 133 -0.60 -11.43 5.44
CA PRO A 133 -1.61 -10.42 5.73
C PRO A 133 -1.43 -9.91 7.16
N GLN A 134 -1.23 -8.60 7.29
CA GLN A 134 -1.23 -7.91 8.57
C GLN A 134 -2.68 -7.82 9.03
N ARG A 135 -2.96 -8.16 10.29
CA ARG A 135 -4.31 -7.96 10.84
C ARG A 135 -4.67 -6.49 10.68
N GLN A 136 -5.79 -6.26 10.01
CA GLN A 136 -6.34 -4.95 9.67
C GLN A 136 -6.31 -4.03 10.89
N VAL A 137 -5.43 -3.03 10.87
CA VAL A 137 -5.62 -1.84 11.69
C VAL A 137 -6.70 -1.06 10.96
N GLY A 138 -7.93 -1.10 11.49
CA GLY A 138 -9.04 -0.27 10.98
C GLY A 138 -8.62 1.21 10.88
N PRO A 139 -9.40 2.07 10.19
CA PRO A 139 -9.04 3.47 9.97
C PRO A 139 -8.50 4.08 11.26
N ARG A 140 -7.20 4.41 11.29
CA ARG A 140 -6.60 5.04 12.47
C ARG A 140 -7.39 6.34 12.65
N PRO A 141 -8.03 6.56 13.82
CA PRO A 141 -8.66 7.85 14.10
C PRO A 141 -7.58 8.90 13.86
N VAL A 142 -7.88 9.87 13.00
CA VAL A 142 -7.02 11.03 12.80
C VAL A 142 -6.94 11.68 14.18
N GLN A 143 -5.85 11.44 14.91
CA GLN A 143 -5.61 12.13 16.16
C GLN A 143 -5.35 13.58 15.74
N GLY A 144 -6.38 14.41 15.92
CA GLY A 144 -6.29 15.84 15.69
C GLY A 144 -5.05 16.36 16.40
N GLY A 145 -4.19 17.04 15.64
CA GLY A 145 -2.95 17.59 16.14
C GLY A 145 -3.25 18.55 17.30
N GLY A 146 -2.94 18.11 18.52
CA GLY A 146 -2.57 19.01 19.59
C GLY A 146 -1.11 19.40 19.40
N PRO A 147 -0.71 20.67 19.56
CA PRO A 147 0.70 21.04 19.52
C PRO A 147 1.39 20.42 20.74
N ALA A 148 2.16 19.36 20.51
CA ALA A 148 3.19 18.95 21.45
C ALA A 148 4.27 20.03 21.42
N ALA A 149 4.18 20.96 22.37
CA ALA A 149 5.27 21.85 22.71
C ALA A 149 6.43 20.98 23.22
N SER A 150 7.36 20.64 22.33
CA SER A 150 8.68 20.13 22.71
C SER A 150 9.52 21.34 23.13
N GLU A 151 9.61 21.55 24.44
CA GLU A 151 10.53 22.51 25.04
C GLU A 151 11.96 21.93 24.94
N PRO A 152 12.91 22.60 24.26
CA PRO A 152 14.29 22.13 24.21
C PRO A 152 15.02 22.52 25.49
N SER A 153 15.56 21.53 26.20
CA SER A 153 16.50 21.77 27.31
C SER A 153 17.80 22.40 26.76
N PRO A 154 18.35 23.45 27.40
CA PRO A 154 19.57 24.10 26.93
C PRO A 154 20.82 23.21 27.16
N PRO A 155 21.88 23.40 26.35
CA PRO A 155 23.13 22.66 26.49
C PRO A 155 23.91 23.11 27.73
N SER A 156 24.45 22.14 28.48
CA SER A 156 25.41 22.39 29.56
C SER A 156 26.74 22.84 28.97
N GLU A 157 27.05 24.12 29.09
CA GLU A 157 28.36 24.69 28.78
C GLU A 157 29.42 24.18 29.75
N GLY A 158 30.63 23.97 29.21
CA GLY A 158 31.68 23.19 29.83
C GLY A 158 32.33 23.85 31.04
N GLU A 159 32.59 23.03 32.05
CA GLU A 159 33.59 23.35 33.06
C GLU A 159 34.90 22.65 32.67
N LEU A 160 35.89 23.48 32.37
CA LEU A 160 37.21 23.15 31.88
C LEU A 160 37.93 22.18 32.83
N SER A 161 38.51 21.13 32.26
CA SER A 161 39.51 20.29 32.93
C SER A 161 40.89 20.96 32.83
N PRO A 162 41.54 21.37 33.93
CA PRO A 162 42.96 21.66 33.89
C PRO A 162 43.73 20.38 34.23
N ARG A 163 44.42 19.84 33.22
CA ARG A 163 45.54 18.91 33.42
C ARG A 163 46.52 19.48 34.46
N ARG A 164 46.70 18.78 35.58
CA ARG A 164 47.96 18.87 36.34
C ARG A 164 48.56 17.48 36.53
N ARG A 165 49.55 17.24 35.67
CA ARG A 165 50.66 16.30 35.82
C ARG A 165 51.35 16.53 37.18
N ARG A 166 51.54 15.48 37.97
CA ARG A 166 52.70 15.29 38.88
C ARG A 166 52.75 13.86 39.45
N VAL A 167 53.69 13.08 38.92
CA VAL A 167 54.58 12.13 39.65
C VAL A 167 55.49 13.00 40.58
N PRO A 168 56.12 12.63 41.72
CA PRO A 168 56.52 11.31 42.27
C PRO A 168 56.22 11.10 43.79
N ARG A 169 56.40 9.89 44.35
CA ARG A 169 57.54 9.47 45.21
C ARG A 169 57.36 8.02 45.67
#